data_AF-A0A7C4TZN5-F1
#
_entry.id   AF-A0A7C4TZN5-F1
#
_cell.length_a   1.000
_cell.length_b   1.000
_cell.length_c   1.000
_cell.angle_alpha   90.00
_cell.angle_beta   90.00
_cell.angle_gamma   90.00
#
_symmetry.space_group_name_H-M   'P 1'
#
loop_
_entity.id
_entity.type
_entity.pdbx_description
1 polymer ?
#
loop_
_entity_poly.entity_id
_entity_poly.type
_entity_poly.pdbx_seq_one_letter_code
_entity_poly.pdbx_strand_id
1 'polypeptide(L)'
;MNRDAIGTILTYNETPNVDTAYLQLNDGVFVKVGQFVIISNTEPIFGIITNIVRVNPFFEQLHIDYDAIKKMFKTDEWHKTMVEIELLGTLLEKNGKKQGAKIKSPPFSGAQVFFAEPEEIKTFLGFTEEGLYLGDIEIEDAKKVEVKVDFSKLLQKHLAILAMSGAGKSYSVSVLLEELLELPKDSSIGIILFDVHGEYKSFAEPAPK
;
A
#
# COMPACT_ATOMS: atom_id res chain seq x y z
N MET A 1 18.06 -0.90 13.96
CA MET A 1 17.95 0.45 13.34
C MET A 1 16.78 1.14 13.99
N ASN A 2 16.98 2.32 14.58
CA ASN A 2 15.88 3.14 15.08
C ASN A 2 15.13 3.65 13.85
N ARG A 3 13.86 3.30 13.72
CA ARG A 3 12.96 3.92 12.72
C ARG A 3 12.34 5.15 13.36
N ASP A 4 12.28 6.24 12.61
CA ASP A 4 11.62 7.45 13.08
C ASP A 4 10.11 7.31 12.93
N ALA A 5 9.39 7.66 14.00
CA ALA A 5 7.94 7.62 13.99
C ALA A 5 7.40 8.74 13.08
N ILE A 6 6.50 8.39 12.17
CA ILE A 6 5.83 9.35 11.28
C ILE A 6 4.72 10.11 12.01
N GLY A 7 4.18 9.50 13.07
CA GLY A 7 3.08 10.07 13.84
C GLY A 7 2.60 9.15 14.94
N THR A 8 1.49 9.54 15.56
CA THR A 8 0.94 8.88 16.74
C THR A 8 -0.56 8.64 16.58
N ILE A 9 -1.03 7.44 16.93
CA ILE A 9 -2.45 7.08 16.88
C ILE A 9 -3.27 7.93 17.86
N LEU A 10 -4.37 8.47 17.38
CA LEU A 10 -5.33 9.24 18.17
C LEU A 10 -6.67 8.55 18.27
N THR A 11 -7.42 8.89 19.31
CA THR A 11 -8.85 8.58 19.38
C THR A 11 -9.64 9.64 18.66
N TYR A 12 -10.34 9.26 17.59
CA TYR A 12 -11.15 10.15 16.77
C TYR A 12 -12.27 9.35 16.09
N ASN A 13 -13.50 9.86 16.06
CA ASN A 13 -14.66 9.21 15.40
C ASN A 13 -14.78 7.70 15.65
N GLU A 14 -14.82 7.28 16.93
CA GLU A 14 -14.93 5.86 17.33
C GLU A 14 -13.75 4.95 16.92
N THR A 15 -12.63 5.53 16.49
CA THR A 15 -11.36 4.84 16.21
C THR A 15 -10.36 5.07 17.35
N PRO A 16 -9.30 4.25 17.50
CA PRO A 16 -8.95 3.08 16.69
C PRO A 16 -9.90 1.89 16.90
N ASN A 17 -10.28 1.23 15.79
CA ASN A 17 -10.95 -0.08 15.81
C ASN A 17 -10.09 -1.11 15.05
N VAL A 18 -10.64 -2.27 14.69
CA VAL A 18 -9.87 -3.33 14.01
C VAL A 18 -9.70 -3.13 12.51
N ASP A 19 -10.45 -2.19 11.91
CA ASP A 19 -10.46 -1.91 10.48
C ASP A 19 -9.80 -0.57 10.15
N THR A 20 -9.89 0.42 11.05
CA THR A 20 -9.45 1.79 10.79
C THR A 20 -8.86 2.44 12.04
N ALA A 21 -7.82 3.25 11.83
CA ALA A 21 -7.24 4.12 12.84
C ALA A 21 -6.86 5.48 12.24
N TYR A 22 -6.83 6.51 13.09
CA TYR A 22 -6.35 7.83 12.72
C TYR A 22 -5.03 8.12 13.41
N LEU A 23 -4.07 8.67 12.67
CA LEU A 23 -2.82 9.17 13.22
C LEU A 23 -2.75 10.70 13.11
N GLN A 24 -2.15 11.34 14.11
CA GLN A 24 -1.65 12.70 13.97
C GLN A 24 -0.21 12.64 13.48
N LEU A 25 0.03 13.24 12.32
CA LEU A 25 1.34 13.28 11.70
C LEU A 25 2.29 14.18 12.49
N ASN A 26 3.54 13.76 12.62
CA ASN A 26 4.59 14.58 13.21
C ASN A 26 4.95 15.75 12.30
N ASP A 27 5.34 16.88 12.91
CA ASP A 27 5.68 18.08 12.15
C ASP A 27 6.92 17.82 11.27
N GLY A 28 6.88 18.26 10.01
CA GLY A 28 7.96 18.06 9.03
C GLY A 28 7.96 16.71 8.31
N VAL A 29 7.07 15.79 8.66
CA VAL A 29 6.89 14.52 7.94
C VAL A 29 5.90 14.71 6.79
N PHE A 30 6.18 14.10 5.65
CA PHE A 30 5.29 14.08 4.49
C PHE A 30 4.84 12.64 4.21
N VAL A 31 3.57 12.48 3.85
CA VAL A 31 2.98 11.18 3.51
C VAL A 31 2.09 11.33 2.28
N LYS A 32 1.80 10.21 1.61
CA LYS A 32 0.95 10.09 0.44
C LYS A 32 -0.06 8.95 0.64
N VAL A 33 -1.22 9.07 -0.01
CA VAL A 33 -2.20 7.98 -0.09
C VAL A 33 -1.58 6.78 -0.81
N GLY A 34 -1.87 5.58 -0.32
CA GLY A 34 -1.34 4.32 -0.82
C GLY A 34 -0.04 3.86 -0.15
N GLN A 35 0.56 4.67 0.73
CA GLN A 35 1.76 4.26 1.45
C GLN A 35 1.45 3.28 2.58
N PHE A 36 2.30 2.27 2.73
CA PHE A 36 2.18 1.25 3.77
C PHE A 36 2.86 1.70 5.07
N VAL A 37 2.23 1.38 6.19
CA VAL A 37 2.67 1.75 7.54
C VAL A 37 2.60 0.58 8.51
N ILE A 38 3.42 0.66 9.55
CA ILE A 38 3.41 -0.25 10.71
C ILE A 38 3.04 0.54 11.95
N ILE A 39 2.04 0.06 12.69
CA ILE A 39 1.65 0.62 13.99
C ILE A 39 2.26 -0.25 15.09
N SER A 40 2.92 0.40 16.04
CA SER A 40 3.46 -0.26 17.23
C SER A 40 2.32 -0.81 18.09
N ASN A 41 2.30 -2.12 18.28
CA ASN A 41 1.33 -2.81 19.13
C ASN A 41 1.96 -4.13 19.60
N THR A 42 1.30 -4.87 20.50
CA THR A 42 1.76 -6.19 20.98
C THR A 42 2.09 -7.12 19.80
N GLU A 43 1.24 -7.13 18.79
CA GLU A 43 1.52 -7.66 17.45
C GLU A 43 1.54 -6.47 16.48
N PRO A 44 2.64 -6.17 15.77
CA PRO A 44 2.70 -5.04 14.86
C PRO A 44 1.56 -5.08 13.84
N ILE A 45 0.82 -3.97 13.71
CA ILE A 45 -0.30 -3.88 12.77
C ILE A 45 0.20 -3.26 11.47
N PHE A 46 -0.05 -3.94 10.35
CA PHE A 46 0.22 -3.48 9.01
C PHE A 46 -1.02 -2.78 8.44
N GLY A 47 -0.83 -1.60 7.87
CA GLY A 47 -1.92 -0.81 7.30
C GLY A 47 -1.49 0.00 6.08
N ILE A 48 -2.47 0.64 5.44
CA ILE A 48 -2.27 1.51 4.28
C ILE A 48 -2.94 2.87 4.52
N ILE A 49 -2.25 3.94 4.13
CA ILE A 49 -2.80 5.30 4.20
C ILE A 49 -3.88 5.45 3.12
N THR A 50 -5.12 5.71 3.52
CA THR A 50 -6.25 5.86 2.60
C THR A 50 -6.65 7.32 2.41
N ASN A 51 -6.43 8.17 3.41
CA ASN A 51 -6.83 9.56 3.36
C ASN A 51 -5.92 10.47 4.21
N ILE A 52 -5.76 11.72 3.79
CA ILE A 52 -4.96 12.73 4.48
C ILE A 52 -5.79 14.01 4.60
N VAL A 53 -6.05 14.44 5.83
CA VAL A 53 -6.91 15.58 6.16
C VAL A 53 -6.10 16.61 6.95
N ARG A 54 -6.19 17.88 6.56
CA ARG A 54 -5.63 18.98 7.35
C ARG A 54 -6.74 19.60 8.19
N VAL A 55 -6.54 19.57 9.50
CA VAL A 55 -7.46 20.13 10.49
C VAL A 55 -6.84 21.37 11.08
N ASN A 56 -7.66 22.40 11.27
CA ASN A 56 -7.31 23.57 12.07
C ASN A 56 -8.47 23.82 13.03
N PRO A 57 -8.31 23.52 14.34
CA PRO A 57 -9.40 23.63 15.31
C PRO A 57 -10.04 25.02 15.39
N PHE A 58 -9.32 26.07 15.01
CA PHE A 58 -9.82 27.45 15.06
C PHE A 58 -10.73 27.80 13.87
N PHE A 59 -10.78 26.98 12.83
CA PHE A 59 -11.59 27.22 11.61
C PHE A 59 -12.85 26.36 11.51
N GLU A 60 -13.19 25.60 12.56
CA GLU A 60 -14.35 24.69 12.55
C GLU A 60 -15.69 25.38 12.88
N GLN A 61 -15.69 26.57 13.48
CA GLN A 61 -16.91 27.25 13.91
C GLN A 61 -17.41 28.24 12.84
N LEU A 62 -18.60 27.98 12.28
CA LEU A 62 -19.29 28.78 11.25
C LEU A 62 -19.56 30.26 11.64
N HIS A 63 -19.31 30.66 12.89
CA HIS A 63 -19.71 31.97 13.43
C HIS A 63 -18.53 32.86 13.82
N ILE A 64 -17.30 32.50 13.44
CA ILE A 64 -16.13 33.30 13.78
C ILE A 64 -15.76 34.26 12.64
N ASP A 65 -15.54 35.53 13.00
CA ASP A 65 -14.95 36.53 12.13
C ASP A 65 -13.52 36.12 11.73
N TYR A 66 -13.35 35.76 10.47
CA TYR A 66 -12.09 35.32 9.87
C TYR A 66 -10.96 36.35 10.06
N ASP A 67 -11.28 37.65 9.96
CA ASP A 67 -10.29 38.71 10.10
C ASP A 67 -9.86 38.93 11.57
N ALA A 68 -10.72 38.58 12.53
CA ALA A 68 -10.40 38.61 13.95
C ALA A 68 -9.46 37.46 14.35
N ILE A 69 -9.73 36.22 13.89
CA ILE A 69 -8.84 35.07 14.14
C ILE A 69 -7.47 35.31 13.53
N LYS A 70 -7.41 35.78 12.27
CA LYS A 70 -6.14 35.98 11.55
C LYS A 70 -5.21 36.98 12.24
N LYS A 71 -5.77 37.92 13.02
CA LYS A 71 -5.02 38.88 13.85
C LYS A 71 -4.59 38.31 15.20
N MET A 72 -5.35 37.37 15.77
CA MET A 72 -5.08 36.78 17.08
C MET A 72 -4.21 35.52 17.02
N PHE A 73 -4.32 34.75 15.93
CA PHE A 73 -3.60 33.51 15.70
C PHE A 73 -2.98 33.57 14.30
N LYS A 74 -1.66 33.38 14.21
CA LYS A 74 -1.02 33.17 12.91
C LYS A 74 -1.58 31.89 12.31
N THR A 75 -2.36 32.03 11.25
CA THR A 75 -3.11 30.93 10.62
C THR A 75 -2.23 29.77 10.19
N ASP A 76 -0.96 30.05 9.92
CA ASP A 76 0.00 29.10 9.37
C ASP A 76 0.60 28.15 10.44
N GLU A 77 0.44 28.46 11.73
CA GLU A 77 1.10 27.75 12.84
C GLU A 77 0.24 26.66 13.50
N TRP A 78 -1.06 26.57 13.19
CA TRP A 78 -2.02 25.72 13.92
C TRP A 78 -2.68 24.63 13.07
N HIS A 79 -2.12 24.31 11.91
CA HIS A 79 -2.57 23.18 11.11
C HIS A 79 -2.00 21.87 11.65
N LYS A 80 -2.86 20.89 11.91
CA LYS A 80 -2.46 19.51 12.16
C LYS A 80 -2.92 18.63 11.03
N THR A 81 -2.05 17.71 10.62
CA THR A 81 -2.37 16.73 9.58
C THR A 81 -2.82 15.45 10.26
N MET A 82 -4.07 15.08 10.02
CA MET A 82 -4.67 13.81 10.40
C MET A 82 -4.59 12.88 9.20
N VAL A 83 -4.26 11.62 9.44
CA VAL A 83 -4.16 10.62 8.38
C VAL A 83 -4.99 9.42 8.79
N GLU A 84 -5.83 8.97 7.87
CA GLU A 84 -6.64 7.77 8.01
C GLU A 84 -5.83 6.57 7.50
N ILE A 85 -5.80 5.51 8.30
CA ILE A 85 -5.15 4.24 7.97
C ILE A 85 -6.20 3.15 7.97
N GLU A 86 -6.30 2.43 6.86
CA GLU A 86 -6.99 1.14 6.80
C GLU A 86 -6.04 0.05 7.31
N LEU A 87 -6.50 -0.69 8.32
CA LEU A 87 -5.73 -1.72 8.97
C LEU A 87 -5.93 -3.05 8.25
N LEU A 88 -4.86 -3.60 7.68
CA LEU A 88 -4.94 -4.77 6.80
C LEU A 88 -4.73 -6.09 7.55
N GLY A 89 -3.91 -6.08 8.61
CA GLY A 89 -3.53 -7.29 9.34
C GLY A 89 -2.47 -7.05 10.40
N THR A 90 -2.06 -8.12 11.10
CA THR A 90 -0.87 -8.12 11.96
C THR A 90 0.26 -8.89 11.31
N LEU A 91 1.50 -8.48 11.58
CA LEU A 91 2.71 -9.22 11.23
C LEU A 91 3.16 -10.05 12.43
N LEU A 92 2.81 -11.34 12.41
CA LEU A 92 3.15 -12.30 13.46
C LEU A 92 4.42 -13.05 13.12
N GLU A 93 5.31 -13.20 14.10
CA GLU A 93 6.43 -14.12 14.01
C GLU A 93 6.05 -15.48 14.62
N LYS A 94 5.96 -16.51 13.77
CA LYS A 94 5.65 -17.88 14.19
C LYS A 94 6.70 -18.82 13.61
N ASN A 95 7.33 -19.62 14.48
CA ASN A 95 8.39 -20.57 14.09
C ASN A 95 9.55 -19.90 13.33
N GLY A 96 9.91 -18.67 13.72
CA GLY A 96 10.98 -17.90 13.06
C GLY A 96 10.62 -17.37 11.66
N LYS A 97 9.35 -17.43 11.25
CA LYS A 97 8.85 -16.81 10.02
C LYS A 97 7.81 -15.75 10.34
N LYS A 98 7.96 -14.58 9.74
CA LYS A 98 6.92 -13.54 9.77
C LYS A 98 5.82 -13.91 8.78
N GLN A 99 4.57 -13.76 9.19
CA GLN A 99 3.39 -14.00 8.36
C GLN A 99 2.26 -13.04 8.71
N GLY A 100 1.48 -12.65 7.70
CA GLY A 100 0.25 -11.89 7.89
C GLY A 100 -0.81 -12.68 8.66
N ALA A 101 -1.53 -12.02 9.56
CA ALA A 101 -2.66 -12.56 10.30
C ALA A 101 -3.78 -11.51 10.48
N LYS A 102 -4.96 -11.97 10.89
CA LYS A 102 -6.08 -11.08 11.19
C LYS A 102 -5.81 -10.27 12.45
N ILE A 103 -6.25 -9.02 12.45
CA ILE A 103 -6.23 -8.14 13.61
C ILE A 103 -7.22 -8.67 14.63
N LYS A 104 -6.76 -8.87 15.87
CA LYS A 104 -7.59 -9.36 16.98
C LYS A 104 -7.96 -8.25 17.97
N SER A 105 -7.12 -7.23 18.05
CA SER A 105 -7.29 -6.10 18.95
C SER A 105 -6.88 -4.82 18.22
N PRO A 106 -7.61 -3.71 18.42
CA PRO A 106 -7.24 -2.43 17.83
C PRO A 106 -5.87 -1.95 18.34
N PRO A 107 -5.21 -1.03 17.62
CA PRO A 107 -4.03 -0.36 18.14
C PRO A 107 -4.37 0.49 19.37
N PHE A 108 -3.38 0.71 20.24
CA PHE A 108 -3.53 1.59 21.39
C PHE A 108 -3.51 3.06 20.95
N SER A 109 -4.34 3.90 21.58
CA SER A 109 -4.16 5.35 21.50
C SER A 109 -2.78 5.73 22.02
N GLY A 110 -2.08 6.61 21.32
CA GLY A 110 -0.68 6.95 21.61
C GLY A 110 0.35 6.00 20.99
N ALA A 111 -0.07 4.93 20.30
CA ALA A 111 0.85 4.07 19.58
C ALA A 111 1.59 4.84 18.47
N GLN A 112 2.89 4.58 18.35
CA GLN A 112 3.71 5.16 17.29
C GLN A 112 3.47 4.45 15.97
N VAL A 113 3.46 5.22 14.88
CA VAL A 113 3.35 4.73 13.51
C VAL A 113 4.66 4.96 12.78
N PHE A 114 5.06 4.01 11.95
CA PHE A 114 6.29 4.04 11.14
C PHE A 114 5.96 3.70 9.69
N PHE A 115 6.80 4.11 8.74
CA PHE A 115 6.73 3.54 7.39
C PHE A 115 7.05 2.04 7.43
N ALA A 116 6.37 1.27 6.59
CA ALA A 116 6.68 -0.13 6.40
C ALA A 116 7.95 -0.29 5.55
N GLU A 117 8.85 -1.18 5.96
CA GLU A 117 10.04 -1.50 5.17
C GLU A 117 9.71 -2.44 4.01
N PRO A 118 10.53 -2.46 2.94
CA PRO A 118 10.36 -3.38 1.81
C PRO A 118 10.06 -4.82 2.20
N GLU A 119 10.82 -5.38 3.15
CA GLU A 119 10.68 -6.76 3.60
C GLU A 119 9.36 -7.02 4.35
N GLU A 120 8.84 -6.02 5.05
CA GLU A 120 7.55 -6.11 5.74
C GLU A 120 6.40 -6.11 4.74
N ILE A 121 6.50 -5.26 3.70
CA ILE A 121 5.52 -5.20 2.60
C ILE A 121 5.52 -6.51 1.82
N LYS A 122 6.71 -7.01 1.40
CA LYS A 122 6.84 -8.30 0.71
C LYS A 122 6.24 -9.43 1.53
N THR A 123 6.61 -9.52 2.80
CA THR A 123 6.13 -10.56 3.71
C THR A 123 4.62 -10.49 3.90
N PHE A 124 4.07 -9.29 4.11
CA PHE A 124 2.65 -9.13 4.39
C PHE A 124 1.78 -9.41 3.16
N LEU A 125 2.16 -8.87 2.00
CA LEU A 125 1.44 -9.05 0.73
C LEU A 125 1.70 -10.42 0.09
N GLY A 126 2.68 -11.18 0.61
CA GLY A 126 2.99 -12.53 0.16
C GLY A 126 3.71 -12.58 -1.18
N PHE A 127 4.50 -11.56 -1.48
CA PHE A 127 5.36 -11.55 -2.66
C PHE A 127 6.48 -12.58 -2.50
N THR A 128 6.86 -13.21 -3.61
CA THR A 128 7.87 -14.27 -3.64
C THR A 128 9.16 -13.72 -4.27
N GLU A 129 10.31 -14.29 -3.92
CA GLU A 129 11.58 -13.91 -4.59
C GLU A 129 11.68 -14.52 -5.99
N GLU A 130 11.04 -15.68 -6.18
CA GLU A 130 10.92 -16.40 -7.45
C GLU A 130 9.44 -16.39 -7.87
N GLY A 131 9.13 -15.84 -9.05
CA GLY A 131 7.76 -15.68 -9.52
C GLY A 131 7.68 -14.76 -10.74
N LEU A 132 6.46 -14.51 -11.21
CA LEU A 132 6.18 -13.57 -12.29
C LEU A 132 6.27 -12.15 -11.75
N TYR A 133 7.14 -11.34 -12.34
CA TYR A 133 7.28 -9.93 -12.02
C TYR A 133 6.17 -9.11 -12.68
N LEU A 134 5.37 -8.41 -11.87
CA LEU A 134 4.24 -7.61 -12.33
C LEU A 134 4.48 -6.10 -12.27
N GLY A 135 5.64 -5.68 -11.75
CA GLY A 135 6.00 -4.27 -11.57
C GLY A 135 6.56 -3.96 -10.19
N ASP A 136 6.61 -2.68 -9.86
CA ASP A 136 7.13 -2.16 -8.59
C ASP A 136 6.04 -1.44 -7.80
N ILE A 137 6.08 -1.56 -6.47
CA ILE A 137 5.42 -0.62 -5.56
C ILE A 137 6.46 0.44 -5.18
N GLU A 138 6.16 1.70 -5.50
CA GLU A 138 6.93 2.82 -4.98
C GLU A 138 6.59 3.05 -3.51
N ILE A 139 7.63 3.09 -2.68
CA ILE A 139 7.50 3.38 -1.25
C ILE A 139 8.30 4.64 -0.91
N GLU A 140 8.40 4.99 0.37
CA GLU A 140 9.12 6.19 0.83
C GLU A 140 10.59 6.21 0.38
N ASP A 141 11.16 7.42 0.25
CA ASP A 141 12.55 7.67 -0.18
C ASP A 141 12.91 7.12 -1.58
N ALA A 142 11.92 7.05 -2.48
CA ALA A 142 12.09 6.49 -3.83
C ALA A 142 12.61 5.04 -3.85
N LYS A 143 12.46 4.32 -2.74
CA LYS A 143 12.68 2.87 -2.71
C LYS A 143 11.54 2.16 -3.45
N LYS A 144 11.84 0.97 -3.94
CA LYS A 144 10.90 0.14 -4.69
C LYS A 144 10.82 -1.25 -4.09
N VAL A 145 9.62 -1.81 -4.11
CA VAL A 145 9.36 -3.20 -3.75
C VAL A 145 8.92 -3.93 -5.01
N GLU A 146 9.71 -4.88 -5.47
CA GLU A 146 9.34 -5.72 -6.62
C GLU A 146 8.10 -6.56 -6.28
N VAL A 147 7.11 -6.52 -7.16
CA VAL A 147 5.90 -7.33 -7.07
C VAL A 147 6.13 -8.60 -7.89
N LYS A 148 6.57 -9.65 -7.21
CA LYS A 148 6.71 -10.99 -7.79
C LYS A 148 5.69 -11.93 -7.19
N VAL A 149 4.93 -12.60 -8.05
CA VAL A 149 3.85 -13.49 -7.65
C VAL A 149 4.10 -14.93 -8.11
N ASP A 150 3.73 -15.87 -7.26
CA ASP A 150 3.76 -17.28 -7.58
C ASP A 150 2.77 -17.60 -8.71
N PHE A 151 3.31 -17.99 -9.87
CA PHE A 151 2.49 -18.28 -11.06
C PHE A 151 1.54 -19.45 -10.84
N SER A 152 1.93 -20.46 -10.03
CA SER A 152 1.08 -21.62 -9.76
C SER A 152 -0.14 -21.18 -8.96
N LYS A 153 0.05 -20.34 -7.94
CA LYS A 153 -1.08 -19.76 -7.18
C LYS A 153 -1.95 -18.85 -8.04
N LEU A 154 -1.35 -18.06 -8.93
CA LEU A 154 -2.06 -17.12 -9.80
C LEU A 154 -2.96 -17.87 -10.80
N LEU A 155 -2.42 -18.88 -11.50
CA LEU A 155 -3.12 -19.56 -12.60
C LEU A 155 -4.11 -20.63 -12.14
N GLN A 156 -3.95 -21.19 -10.94
CA GLN A 156 -4.85 -22.24 -10.41
C GLN A 156 -6.27 -21.73 -10.11
N LYS A 157 -6.46 -20.44 -9.82
CA LYS A 157 -7.74 -19.89 -9.31
C LYS A 157 -8.54 -19.07 -10.32
N HIS A 158 -8.21 -19.17 -11.62
CA HIS A 158 -8.64 -18.25 -12.67
C HIS A 158 -8.25 -16.79 -12.39
N LEU A 159 -7.84 -16.06 -13.43
CA LEU A 159 -7.45 -14.65 -13.33
C LEU A 159 -8.40 -13.79 -14.17
N ALA A 160 -8.89 -12.70 -13.59
CA ALA A 160 -9.64 -11.67 -14.30
C ALA A 160 -8.91 -10.33 -14.17
N ILE A 161 -8.55 -9.71 -15.30
CA ILE A 161 -7.95 -8.38 -15.35
C ILE A 161 -9.03 -7.40 -15.80
N LEU A 162 -9.43 -6.51 -14.88
CA LEU A 162 -10.50 -5.54 -15.08
C LEU A 162 -9.92 -4.13 -15.06
N ALA A 163 -10.15 -3.36 -16.12
CA ALA A 163 -9.75 -1.97 -16.19
C ALA A 163 -10.64 -1.19 -17.16
N MET A 164 -10.71 0.14 -17.00
CA MET A 164 -11.32 1.02 -17.99
C MET A 164 -10.47 1.09 -19.27
N SER A 165 -11.05 1.56 -20.37
CA SER A 165 -10.28 1.80 -21.61
C SER A 165 -9.15 2.79 -21.35
N GLY A 166 -7.95 2.48 -21.84
CA GLY A 166 -6.75 3.30 -21.62
C GLY A 166 -6.09 3.14 -20.24
N ALA A 167 -6.66 2.37 -19.30
CA ALA A 167 -6.10 2.16 -17.97
C ALA A 167 -5.00 1.07 -17.90
N GLY A 168 -4.55 0.57 -19.06
CA GLY A 168 -3.43 -0.37 -19.14
C GLY A 168 -3.79 -1.86 -19.11
N LYS A 169 -5.05 -2.27 -19.33
CA LYS A 169 -5.45 -3.69 -19.39
C LYS A 169 -4.56 -4.51 -20.34
N SER A 170 -4.43 -4.08 -21.60
CA SER A 170 -3.64 -4.81 -22.60
C SER A 170 -2.15 -4.79 -22.27
N TYR A 171 -1.65 -3.70 -21.68
CA TYR A 171 -0.28 -3.61 -21.19
C TYR A 171 -0.01 -4.62 -20.06
N SER A 172 -0.89 -4.71 -19.05
CA SER A 172 -0.76 -5.69 -17.97
C SER A 172 -0.81 -7.14 -18.49
N VAL A 173 -1.62 -7.41 -19.52
CA VAL A 173 -1.64 -8.72 -20.18
C VAL A 173 -0.30 -8.98 -20.89
N SER A 174 0.26 -8.01 -21.60
CA SER A 174 1.57 -8.15 -22.26
C SER A 174 2.68 -8.46 -21.25
N VAL A 175 2.76 -7.73 -20.14
CA VAL A 175 3.73 -8.01 -19.05
C VAL A 175 3.57 -9.44 -18.54
N LEU A 176 2.33 -9.87 -18.28
CA LEU A 176 2.07 -11.23 -17.82
C LEU A 176 2.50 -12.29 -18.85
N LEU A 177 2.27 -12.03 -20.14
CA LEU A 177 2.68 -12.93 -21.22
C LEU A 177 4.20 -13.03 -21.33
N GLU A 178 4.92 -11.90 -21.23
CA GLU A 178 6.38 -11.86 -21.24
C GLU A 178 6.96 -12.72 -20.12
N GLU A 179 6.52 -12.49 -18.87
CA GLU A 179 6.97 -13.26 -17.70
C GLU A 179 6.68 -14.76 -17.81
N LEU A 180 5.51 -15.13 -18.37
CA LEU A 180 5.16 -16.54 -18.57
C LEU A 180 5.99 -17.22 -19.67
N LEU A 181 6.36 -16.48 -20.72
CA LEU A 181 7.19 -16.99 -21.82
C LEU A 181 8.67 -17.10 -21.42
N GLU A 182 9.12 -16.31 -20.46
CA GLU A 182 10.48 -16.37 -19.89
C GLU A 182 10.68 -17.50 -18.87
N LEU A 183 9.62 -18.22 -18.49
CA LEU A 183 9.72 -19.35 -17.57
C LEU A 183 10.70 -20.43 -18.08
N PRO A 184 11.44 -21.10 -17.18
CA PRO A 184 12.31 -22.21 -17.53
C PRO A 184 11.58 -23.30 -18.33
N LYS A 185 12.29 -23.96 -19.26
CA LYS A 185 11.69 -24.94 -20.19
C LYS A 185 10.93 -26.08 -19.49
N ASP A 186 11.42 -26.50 -18.34
CA ASP A 186 10.84 -27.54 -17.48
C ASP A 186 9.58 -27.07 -16.74
N SER A 187 9.33 -25.76 -16.67
CA SER A 187 8.12 -25.13 -16.11
C SER A 187 7.30 -24.38 -17.18
N SER A 188 7.56 -24.63 -18.46
CA SER A 188 6.90 -23.94 -19.56
C SER A 188 5.40 -24.26 -19.64
N ILE A 189 4.61 -23.26 -20.02
CA ILE A 189 3.15 -23.35 -20.10
C ILE A 189 2.71 -23.07 -21.53
N GLY A 190 1.76 -23.87 -22.03
CA GLY A 190 1.10 -23.60 -23.31
C GLY A 190 0.08 -22.48 -23.16
N ILE A 191 0.24 -21.40 -23.93
CA ILE A 191 -0.64 -20.24 -23.91
C ILE A 191 -1.46 -20.20 -25.20
N ILE A 192 -2.79 -20.05 -25.07
CA ILE A 192 -3.69 -19.79 -26.19
C ILE A 192 -4.33 -18.43 -25.96
N LEU A 193 -4.07 -17.50 -26.87
CA LEU A 193 -4.58 -16.13 -26.80
C LEU A 193 -5.58 -15.86 -27.91
N PHE A 194 -6.78 -15.41 -27.54
CA PHE A 194 -7.80 -14.95 -28.48
C PHE A 194 -7.72 -13.43 -28.62
N ASP A 195 -6.98 -12.98 -29.63
CA ASP A 195 -6.71 -11.56 -29.88
C ASP A 195 -7.76 -10.94 -30.81
N VAL A 196 -8.79 -10.33 -30.23
CA VAL A 196 -9.90 -9.71 -30.97
C VAL A 196 -9.48 -8.44 -31.71
N HIS A 197 -8.49 -7.71 -31.19
CA HIS A 197 -8.09 -6.40 -31.70
C HIS A 197 -6.74 -6.41 -32.44
N GLY A 198 -5.98 -7.50 -32.38
CA GLY A 198 -4.68 -7.62 -33.02
C GLY A 198 -3.53 -6.97 -32.24
N GLU A 199 -3.70 -6.73 -30.93
CA GLU A 199 -2.72 -6.03 -30.08
C GLU A 199 -1.50 -6.89 -29.73
N TYR A 200 -1.59 -8.22 -29.83
CA TYR A 200 -0.59 -9.15 -29.29
C TYR A 200 0.17 -9.92 -30.38
N LYS A 201 0.07 -9.50 -31.65
CA LYS A 201 0.73 -10.17 -32.78
C LYS A 201 2.24 -10.31 -32.62
N SER A 202 2.88 -9.38 -31.90
CA SER A 202 4.32 -9.44 -31.63
C SER A 202 4.75 -10.69 -30.86
N PHE A 203 3.85 -11.30 -30.09
CA PHE A 203 4.13 -12.54 -29.34
C PHE A 203 4.05 -13.81 -30.19
N ALA A 204 3.54 -13.73 -31.42
CA ALA A 204 3.44 -14.90 -32.30
C ALA A 204 4.81 -15.31 -32.88
N GLU A 205 5.75 -14.38 -32.95
CA GLU A 205 7.08 -14.60 -33.50
C GLU A 205 8.12 -14.55 -32.37
N PRO A 206 9.19 -15.37 -32.42
CA PRO A 206 10.28 -15.27 -31.48
C PRO A 206 10.95 -13.89 -31.56
N ALA A 207 11.34 -13.33 -30.40
CA ALA A 207 12.14 -12.12 -30.37
C ALA A 207 13.43 -12.32 -31.20
N PRO A 208 13.80 -11.36 -32.06
CA PRO A 208 15.06 -11.43 -32.80
C PRO A 208 16.24 -11.51 -31.81
N LYS A 209 17.15 -12.44 -32.06
CA LYS A 209 18.38 -12.63 -31.27
C LYS A 209 19.39 -11.51 -31.46
#